data_AF-A0A7C1G117-F1
#
_entry.id   AF-A0A7C1G117-F1
#
_cell.length_a   1.000
_cell.length_b   1.000
_cell.length_c   1.000
_cell.angle_alpha   90.00
_cell.angle_beta   90.00
_cell.angle_gamma   90.00
#
_symmetry.space_group_name_H-M   'P 1'
#
loop_
_entity.id
_entity.type
_entity.pdbx_description
1 polymer ?
#
loop_
_entity_poly.entity_id
_entity_poly.type
_entity_poly.pdbx_seq_one_letter_code
_entity_poly.pdbx_strand_id
1 'polypeptide(L)'
;MLNYRFILFLILLWPFALLSQNVVVSGVVKDKSSKKPLAFVNILSKSGYGTTTDIDGKFTLGLRKKECCLNLTYVGYGTLDYLINYQTDKQKIFLSPKSYQLEEVKIYPGINPAHRIIDSVIANRDRNNPEKLKAFTYTSYDKMIVTVDAVSLRLSDTAQLDSTTRKLRAFLEKSDIFIMETVTERKYKSPGLNQETVLATKVSGFKNPMMAMMISQIQSTS
;
A
#
# COMPACT_ATOMS: atom_id res chain seq x y z
N MET A 1 18.93 -43.12 50.10
CA MET A 1 19.62 -43.46 48.83
C MET A 1 18.88 -42.76 47.70
N LEU A 2 19.52 -41.81 47.01
CA LEU A 2 18.93 -41.18 45.84
C LEU A 2 18.83 -42.25 44.72
N ASN A 3 17.63 -42.56 44.26
CA ASN A 3 17.40 -43.63 43.29
C ASN A 3 18.11 -43.33 41.95
N TYR A 4 18.98 -44.22 41.48
CA TYR A 4 19.77 -44.02 40.25
C TYR A 4 18.89 -43.75 39.00
N ARG A 5 17.68 -44.32 38.98
CA ARG A 5 16.68 -44.10 37.93
C ARG A 5 16.20 -42.65 37.86
N PHE A 6 16.14 -41.97 39.00
CA PHE A 6 15.77 -40.56 39.09
C PHE A 6 16.88 -39.65 38.57
N ILE A 7 18.14 -40.01 38.84
CA ILE A 7 19.32 -39.30 38.33
C ILE A 7 19.42 -39.42 36.80
N LEU A 8 19.15 -40.61 36.24
CA LEU A 8 19.13 -40.85 34.80
C LEU A 8 18.03 -40.06 34.07
N PHE A 9 16.86 -39.92 34.71
CA PHE A 9 15.77 -39.10 34.19
C PHE A 9 16.13 -37.60 34.18
N LEU A 10 16.83 -37.11 35.21
CA LEU A 10 17.31 -35.73 35.26
C LEU A 10 18.39 -35.43 34.20
N ILE A 11 19.29 -36.38 33.92
CA ILE A 11 20.31 -36.24 32.86
C ILE A 11 19.67 -36.22 31.46
N LEU A 12 18.60 -36.98 31.25
CA LEU A 12 17.88 -37.01 29.97
C LEU A 12 17.16 -35.68 29.65
N LEU A 13 16.83 -34.88 30.66
CA LEU A 13 16.17 -33.58 30.51
C LEU A 13 17.13 -32.40 30.27
N TRP A 14 18.45 -32.59 30.48
CA TRP A 14 19.46 -31.54 30.28
C TRP A 14 19.54 -30.96 28.86
N PRO A 15 19.43 -31.73 27.76
CA PRO A 15 19.54 -31.17 26.41
C PRO A 15 18.40 -30.22 26.02
N PHE A 16 17.25 -30.28 26.69
CA PHE A 16 16.13 -29.36 26.42
C PHE A 16 16.42 -27.92 26.89
N ALA A 17 17.30 -27.74 27.87
CA ALA A 17 17.67 -26.40 28.36
C ALA A 17 18.53 -25.59 27.38
N LEU A 18 19.17 -26.25 26.40
CA LEU A 18 20.11 -25.60 25.47
C LEU A 18 19.42 -24.94 24.25
N LEU A 19 18.13 -25.19 24.02
CA LEU A 19 17.38 -24.72 22.85
C LEU A 19 16.81 -23.30 22.97
N SER A 20 17.04 -22.58 24.07
CA SER A 20 16.43 -21.27 24.37
C SER A 20 17.44 -20.12 24.53
N GLN A 21 18.39 -19.99 23.60
CA GLN A 21 19.35 -18.87 23.60
C GLN A 21 18.82 -17.69 22.78
N ASN A 22 17.81 -16.98 23.30
CA ASN A 22 17.40 -15.71 22.73
C ASN A 22 18.41 -14.63 23.10
N VAL A 23 18.99 -13.98 22.09
CA VAL A 23 19.93 -12.86 22.25
C VAL A 23 19.12 -11.57 22.29
N VAL A 24 19.16 -10.86 23.41
CA VAL A 24 18.47 -9.58 23.54
C VAL A 24 19.46 -8.44 23.33
N VAL A 25 19.14 -7.54 22.41
CA VAL A 25 19.91 -6.32 22.15
C VAL A 25 19.08 -5.13 22.56
N SER A 26 19.59 -4.37 23.53
CA SER A 26 18.93 -3.15 24.03
C SER A 26 19.84 -1.94 23.87
N GLY A 27 19.26 -0.76 23.79
CA GLY A 27 20.05 0.46 23.62
C GLY A 27 19.21 1.72 23.58
N VAL A 28 19.86 2.84 23.24
CA VAL A 28 19.24 4.15 23.04
C VAL A 28 19.73 4.77 21.73
N VAL A 29 18.80 5.35 20.96
CA VAL A 29 19.09 6.08 19.73
C VAL A 29 18.95 7.58 19.97
N LYS A 30 19.92 8.35 19.50
CA LYS A 30 20.00 9.79 19.70
C LYS A 30 20.35 10.52 18.41
N ASP A 31 20.00 11.80 18.35
CA ASP A 31 20.48 12.71 17.32
C ASP A 31 21.99 12.97 17.51
N LYS A 32 22.77 12.84 16.42
CA LYS A 32 24.21 13.10 16.44
C LYS A 32 24.55 14.56 16.74
N SER A 33 23.75 15.51 16.26
CA SER A 33 23.92 16.95 16.44
C SER A 33 23.42 17.41 17.81
N SER A 34 22.13 17.22 18.09
CA SER A 34 21.51 17.75 19.32
C SER A 34 21.69 16.88 20.56
N LYS A 35 22.15 15.63 20.42
CA LYS A 35 22.26 14.60 21.48
C LYS A 35 20.94 14.25 22.17
N LYS A 36 19.80 14.72 21.65
CA LYS A 36 18.47 14.39 22.16
C LYS A 36 18.08 12.96 21.76
N PRO A 37 17.27 12.27 22.60
CA PRO A 37 16.73 10.95 22.24
C PRO A 37 15.81 11.04 21.02
N LEU A 38 15.82 10.00 20.19
CA LEU A 38 14.96 9.89 19.02
C LEU A 38 13.91 8.81 19.24
N ALA A 39 12.65 9.24 19.31
CA ALA A 39 11.51 8.35 19.46
C ALA A 39 11.05 7.78 18.11
N PHE A 40 10.51 6.57 18.13
CA PHE A 40 9.92 5.87 16.98
C PHE A 40 10.90 5.62 15.80
N VAL A 41 12.20 5.50 16.09
CA VAL A 41 13.19 5.05 15.12
C VAL A 41 12.93 3.58 14.80
N ASN A 42 12.80 3.25 13.52
CA ASN A 42 12.63 1.87 13.08
C ASN A 42 13.98 1.17 13.04
N ILE A 43 14.07 0.01 13.69
CA ILE A 43 15.28 -0.79 13.82
C ILE A 43 14.98 -2.19 13.28
N LEU A 44 15.75 -2.63 12.31
CA LEU A 44 15.55 -3.91 11.64
C LEU A 44 16.85 -4.73 11.62
N SER A 45 16.76 -5.99 12.02
CA SER A 45 17.84 -6.97 11.89
C SER A 45 17.88 -7.53 10.47
N LYS A 46 19.01 -8.12 10.07
CA LYS A 46 19.15 -8.73 8.75
C LYS A 46 18.23 -9.95 8.58
N SER A 47 17.91 -10.65 9.67
CA SER A 47 16.96 -11.76 9.65
C SER A 47 15.48 -11.33 9.69
N GLY A 48 15.19 -10.02 9.63
CA GLY A 48 13.82 -9.49 9.56
C GLY A 48 13.14 -9.27 10.91
N TYR A 49 13.88 -9.41 12.03
CA TYR A 49 13.35 -9.04 13.35
C TYR A 49 13.44 -7.53 13.51
N GLY A 50 12.32 -6.88 13.79
CA GLY A 50 12.24 -5.41 13.91
C GLY A 50 11.70 -4.96 15.26
N THR A 51 12.07 -3.75 15.65
CA THR A 51 11.49 -3.03 16.79
C THR A 51 11.52 -1.52 16.51
N THR A 52 10.89 -0.75 17.39
CA THR A 52 10.96 0.72 17.34
C THR A 52 11.45 1.29 18.66
N THR A 53 12.03 2.49 18.64
CA THR A 53 12.38 3.18 19.88
C THR A 53 11.14 3.78 20.56
N ASP A 54 11.15 3.79 21.90
CA ASP A 54 10.13 4.46 22.73
C ASP A 54 10.32 5.99 22.77
N ILE A 55 9.51 6.68 23.57
CA ILE A 55 9.53 8.15 23.73
C ILE A 55 10.89 8.66 24.28
N ASP A 56 11.59 7.84 25.05
CA ASP A 56 12.94 8.12 25.57
C ASP A 56 14.05 7.71 24.59
N GLY A 57 13.69 7.24 23.39
CA GLY A 57 14.60 6.74 22.37
C GLY A 57 15.22 5.39 22.69
N LYS A 58 14.72 4.65 23.68
CA LYS A 58 15.22 3.33 24.06
C LYS A 58 14.57 2.25 23.22
N PHE A 59 15.29 1.16 22.98
CA PHE A 59 14.77 -0.01 22.28
C PHE A 59 15.25 -1.31 22.92
N THR A 60 14.50 -2.38 22.66
CA THR A 60 14.87 -3.76 22.97
C THR A 60 14.44 -4.64 21.81
N LEU A 61 15.36 -5.47 21.32
CA LEU A 61 15.15 -6.38 20.19
C LEU A 61 15.61 -7.79 20.57
N GLY A 62 14.70 -8.76 20.49
CA GLY A 62 15.02 -10.17 20.64
C GLY A 62 15.44 -10.78 19.31
N LEU A 63 16.61 -11.41 19.28
CA LEU A 63 17.16 -12.12 18.13
C LEU A 63 17.32 -13.61 18.46
N ARG A 64 17.05 -14.49 17.50
CA ARG A 64 17.27 -15.94 17.68
C ARG A 64 18.74 -16.35 17.65
N LYS A 65 19.60 -15.51 17.09
CA LYS A 65 21.05 -15.71 16.98
C LYS A 65 21.77 -14.36 16.98
N LYS A 66 23.06 -14.37 17.28
CA LYS A 66 23.89 -13.17 17.12
C LYS A 66 23.95 -12.78 15.64
N GLU A 67 23.77 -11.50 15.36
CA GLU A 67 23.83 -10.90 14.04
C GLU A 67 24.89 -9.80 14.01
N CYS A 68 25.35 -9.46 12.82
CA CYS A 68 26.41 -8.46 12.66
C CYS A 68 25.86 -7.04 12.91
N CYS A 69 24.76 -6.69 12.23
CA CYS A 69 24.31 -5.30 12.14
C CYS A 69 22.80 -5.15 12.33
N LEU A 70 22.41 -3.95 12.73
CA LEU A 70 21.04 -3.44 12.72
C LEU A 70 20.94 -2.31 11.69
N ASN A 71 19.89 -2.30 10.90
CA ASN A 71 19.56 -1.17 10.02
C ASN A 71 18.59 -0.25 10.76
N LEU A 72 18.93 1.04 10.84
CA LEU A 72 18.10 2.06 11.48
C LEU A 72 17.59 3.05 10.43
N THR A 73 16.30 3.30 10.47
CA THR A 73 15.63 4.26 9.59
C THR A 73 14.74 5.20 10.38
N TYR A 74 14.78 6.48 10.04
CA TYR A 74 13.98 7.51 10.71
C TYR A 74 13.73 8.70 9.77
N VAL A 75 12.52 9.25 9.81
CA VAL A 75 12.10 10.33 8.89
C VAL A 75 12.95 11.58 9.17
N GLY A 76 13.53 12.15 8.12
CA GLY A 76 14.43 13.31 8.24
C GLY A 76 15.85 12.97 8.66
N TYR A 77 16.23 11.69 8.75
CA TYR A 77 17.58 11.24 9.09
C TYR A 77 18.14 10.30 8.01
N GLY A 78 19.47 10.18 7.98
CA GLY A 78 20.14 9.19 7.14
C GLY A 78 19.92 7.78 7.68
N THR A 79 19.79 6.81 6.78
CA THR A 79 19.78 5.39 7.14
C THR A 79 21.15 4.98 7.68
N LEU A 80 21.19 4.19 8.75
CA LEU A 80 22.44 3.74 9.37
C LEU A 80 22.45 2.23 9.53
N ASP A 81 23.48 1.58 8.99
CA ASP A 81 23.83 0.20 9.32
C ASP A 81 24.79 0.19 10.52
N TYR A 82 24.28 -0.21 11.68
CA TYR A 82 24.99 -0.20 12.94
C TYR A 82 25.52 -1.58 13.30
N LEU A 83 26.84 -1.72 13.50
CA LEU A 83 27.47 -2.94 13.99
C LEU A 83 27.17 -3.16 15.48
N ILE A 84 26.60 -4.31 15.83
CA ILE A 84 26.21 -4.63 17.21
C ILE A 84 27.46 -4.98 18.03
N ASN A 85 27.68 -4.29 19.15
CA ASN A 85 28.71 -4.66 20.11
C ASN A 85 28.13 -5.57 21.21
N TYR A 86 28.37 -6.88 21.14
CA TYR A 86 27.91 -7.84 22.14
C TYR A 86 28.71 -7.86 23.45
N GLN A 87 29.76 -7.04 23.57
CA GLN A 87 30.50 -6.87 24.83
C GLN A 87 29.86 -5.84 25.76
N THR A 88 28.84 -5.11 25.31
CA THR A 88 28.10 -4.14 26.11
C THR A 88 26.64 -4.51 26.23
N ASP A 89 26.07 -4.31 27.43
CA ASP A 89 24.66 -4.57 27.69
C ASP A 89 23.73 -3.57 26.99
N LYS A 90 24.23 -2.37 26.67
CA LYS A 90 23.42 -1.27 26.11
C LYS A 90 24.13 -0.57 24.94
N GLN A 91 23.54 -0.66 23.76
CA GLN A 91 24.00 0.06 22.58
C GLN A 91 23.70 1.56 22.70
N LYS A 92 24.63 2.42 22.27
CA LYS A 92 24.41 3.87 22.13
C LYS A 92 24.59 4.23 20.66
N ILE A 93 23.49 4.56 19.98
CA ILE A 93 23.45 4.76 18.53
C ILE A 93 23.14 6.24 18.22
N PHE A 94 23.84 6.83 17.26
CA PHE A 94 23.64 8.22 16.85
C PHE A 94 23.24 8.31 15.37
N LEU A 95 22.05 8.83 15.09
CA LEU A 95 21.60 9.10 13.72
C LEU A 95 21.96 10.53 13.29
N SER A 96 22.33 10.69 12.03
CA SER A 96 22.65 12.01 11.46
C SER A 96 21.43 12.57 10.74
N PRO A 97 21.01 13.83 11.05
CA PRO A 97 19.94 14.48 10.32
C PRO A 97 20.26 14.54 8.82
N LYS A 98 19.27 14.29 7.99
CA LYS A 98 19.38 14.38 6.53
C LYS A 98 18.71 15.67 6.10
N SER A 99 19.52 16.64 5.68
CA SER A 99 19.02 17.87 5.06
C SER A 99 18.58 17.53 3.64
N TYR A 100 17.28 17.60 3.38
CA TYR A 100 16.74 17.59 2.02
C TYR A 100 16.66 19.04 1.56
N GLN A 101 17.52 19.42 0.63
CA GLN A 101 17.39 20.68 -0.09
C GLN A 101 16.53 20.41 -1.32
N LEU A 102 15.22 20.58 -1.17
CA LEU A 102 14.29 20.48 -2.29
C LEU A 102 14.46 21.70 -3.19
N GLU A 103 14.47 21.48 -4.50
CA GLU A 103 14.43 22.58 -5.46
C GLU A 103 13.08 23.31 -5.36
N GLU A 104 13.14 24.64 -5.37
CA GLU A 104 11.95 25.48 -5.34
C GLU A 104 11.13 25.29 -6.63
N VAL A 105 9.88 24.89 -6.51
CA VAL A 105 8.95 24.82 -7.64
C VAL A 105 8.34 26.20 -7.86
N LYS A 106 8.80 26.91 -8.89
CA LYS A 106 8.25 28.21 -9.27
C LYS A 106 7.04 28.02 -10.19
N ILE A 107 5.85 28.34 -9.68
CA ILE A 107 4.60 28.30 -10.44
C ILE A 107 4.37 29.70 -11.02
N TYR A 108 4.65 29.84 -12.31
CA TYR A 108 4.37 31.08 -13.05
C TYR A 108 2.98 31.00 -13.71
N PRO A 109 2.24 32.13 -13.80
CA PRO A 109 1.09 32.19 -14.70
C PRO A 109 1.56 31.96 -16.14
N GLY A 110 0.95 30.99 -16.82
CA GLY A 110 1.40 30.55 -18.14
C GLY A 110 0.75 29.24 -18.56
N ILE A 111 1.45 28.45 -19.37
CA ILE A 111 0.97 27.16 -19.87
C ILE A 111 0.83 26.18 -18.71
N ASN A 112 -0.33 25.55 -18.58
CA ASN A 112 -0.58 24.53 -17.56
C ASN A 112 0.49 23.42 -17.69
N PRO A 113 1.27 23.11 -16.63
CA PRO A 113 2.30 22.07 -16.66
C PRO A 113 1.80 20.69 -17.10
N ALA A 114 0.49 20.43 -16.98
CA ALA A 114 -0.14 19.21 -17.47
C ALA A 114 -0.08 19.07 -19.01
N HIS A 115 -0.09 20.17 -19.76
CA HIS A 115 -0.06 20.11 -21.23
C HIS A 115 1.16 19.39 -21.75
N ARG A 116 2.34 19.63 -21.17
CA ARG A 116 3.57 18.90 -21.51
C ARG A 116 3.39 17.37 -21.40
N ILE A 117 2.66 16.91 -20.39
CA ILE A 117 2.40 15.49 -20.17
C ILE A 117 1.40 14.98 -21.21
N ILE A 118 0.31 15.71 -21.44
CA ILE A 118 -0.72 15.36 -22.44
C ILE A 118 -0.10 15.26 -23.84
N ASP A 119 0.67 16.27 -24.25
CA ASP A 119 1.35 16.30 -25.55
C ASP A 119 2.33 15.12 -25.69
N SER A 120 3.05 14.78 -24.61
CA SER A 120 3.93 13.62 -24.58
C SER A 120 3.15 12.31 -24.72
N VAL A 121 1.98 12.18 -24.09
CA VAL A 121 1.13 11.00 -24.22
C VAL A 121 0.63 10.86 -25.66
N ILE A 122 0.18 11.96 -26.27
CA ILE A 122 -0.30 11.97 -27.67
C ILE A 122 0.82 11.59 -28.63
N ALA A 123 1.99 12.24 -28.53
CA ALA A 123 3.14 11.99 -29.41
C ALA A 123 3.65 10.54 -29.35
N ASN A 124 3.45 9.86 -28.22
CA ASN A 124 3.91 8.48 -28.02
C ASN A 124 2.80 7.43 -28.10
N ARG A 125 1.54 7.82 -28.36
CA ARG A 125 0.37 6.93 -28.44
C ARG A 125 0.62 5.75 -29.38
N ASP A 126 1.10 6.04 -30.58
CA ASP A 126 1.31 5.01 -31.61
C ASP A 126 2.46 4.05 -31.24
N ARG A 127 3.51 4.54 -30.59
CA ARG A 127 4.62 3.69 -30.15
C ARG A 127 4.18 2.76 -29.02
N ASN A 128 3.33 3.26 -28.14
CA ASN A 128 2.85 2.53 -26.96
C ASN A 128 1.57 1.72 -27.24
N ASN A 129 1.13 1.61 -28.50
CA ASN A 129 -0.06 0.84 -28.86
C ASN A 129 0.19 -0.67 -28.67
N PRO A 130 -0.52 -1.36 -27.74
CA PRO A 130 -0.38 -2.79 -27.49
C PRO A 130 -0.71 -3.66 -28.70
N GLU A 131 -1.55 -3.19 -29.62
CA GLU A 131 -1.95 -3.93 -30.83
C GLU A 131 -0.80 -4.08 -31.85
N LYS A 132 0.31 -3.35 -31.66
CA LYS A 132 1.55 -3.55 -32.41
C LYS A 132 2.38 -4.75 -31.91
N LEU A 133 2.03 -5.34 -30.76
CA LEU A 133 2.66 -6.56 -30.27
C LEU A 133 2.15 -7.78 -31.05
N LYS A 134 2.94 -8.86 -31.10
CA LYS A 134 2.54 -10.10 -31.80
C LYS A 134 1.30 -10.75 -31.16
N ALA A 135 1.27 -10.79 -29.83
CA ALA A 135 0.17 -11.29 -29.04
C ALA A 135 0.24 -10.74 -27.61
N PHE A 136 -0.90 -10.58 -26.97
CA PHE A 136 -1.00 -10.27 -25.54
C PHE A 136 -2.27 -10.86 -24.93
N THR A 137 -2.26 -11.05 -23.61
CA THR A 137 -3.42 -11.45 -22.83
C THR A 137 -3.46 -10.63 -21.55
N TYR A 138 -4.63 -10.13 -21.17
CA TYR A 138 -4.84 -9.49 -19.89
C TYR A 138 -6.26 -9.72 -19.37
N THR A 139 -6.42 -9.57 -18.05
CA THR A 139 -7.74 -9.55 -17.39
C THR A 139 -8.05 -8.13 -16.96
N SER A 140 -9.11 -7.53 -17.51
CA SER A 140 -9.63 -6.24 -17.08
C SER A 140 -10.75 -6.39 -16.06
N TYR A 141 -10.82 -5.44 -15.14
CA TYR A 141 -11.94 -5.24 -14.26
C TYR A 141 -12.51 -3.86 -14.52
N ASP A 142 -13.79 -3.80 -14.85
CA ASP A 142 -14.50 -2.58 -15.19
C ASP A 142 -15.67 -2.37 -14.23
N LYS A 143 -15.76 -1.19 -13.63
CA LYS A 143 -16.88 -0.76 -12.78
C LYS A 143 -17.59 0.43 -13.41
N MET A 144 -18.85 0.23 -13.78
CA MET A 144 -19.72 1.32 -14.22
C MET A 144 -20.67 1.70 -13.09
N ILE A 145 -20.73 3.00 -12.81
CA ILE A 145 -21.65 3.58 -11.83
C ILE A 145 -22.50 4.61 -12.56
N VAL A 146 -23.82 4.49 -12.44
CA VAL A 146 -24.77 5.47 -12.96
C VAL A 146 -25.45 6.14 -11.78
N THR A 147 -25.18 7.43 -11.65
CA THR A 147 -25.75 8.30 -10.61
C THR A 147 -26.60 9.36 -11.29
N VAL A 148 -27.69 9.80 -10.65
CA VAL A 148 -28.47 10.95 -11.11
C VAL A 148 -28.08 12.16 -10.30
N ASP A 149 -27.55 13.16 -10.97
CA ASP A 149 -27.29 14.46 -10.36
C ASP A 149 -28.62 15.17 -10.10
N ALA A 150 -28.96 15.36 -8.83
CA ALA A 150 -30.18 16.06 -8.44
C ALA A 150 -30.20 17.54 -8.88
N VAL A 151 -29.04 18.15 -9.17
CA VAL A 151 -28.94 19.52 -9.71
C VAL A 151 -29.42 19.56 -11.16
N SER A 152 -29.12 18.51 -11.94
CA SER A 152 -29.56 18.40 -13.34
C SER A 152 -31.08 18.29 -13.50
N LEU A 153 -31.80 17.89 -12.45
CA LEU A 153 -33.26 17.79 -12.42
C LEU A 153 -33.98 19.15 -12.27
N ARG A 154 -33.27 20.29 -12.35
CA ARG A 154 -33.84 21.66 -12.24
C ARG A 154 -34.73 21.87 -11.02
N LEU A 155 -34.35 21.29 -9.89
CA LEU A 155 -34.93 21.60 -8.58
C LEU A 155 -34.35 22.94 -8.08
N SER A 156 -34.67 24.03 -8.80
CA SER A 156 -33.94 25.29 -8.77
C SER A 156 -34.21 26.17 -7.54
N ASP A 157 -35.24 25.90 -6.74
CA ASP A 157 -35.51 26.68 -5.53
C ASP A 157 -35.67 25.76 -4.31
N THR A 158 -34.60 25.66 -3.52
CA THR A 158 -34.54 24.81 -2.31
C THR A 158 -35.51 25.26 -1.23
N ALA A 159 -35.96 26.52 -1.26
CA ALA A 159 -36.88 27.09 -0.28
C ALA A 159 -38.33 26.61 -0.48
N GLN A 160 -38.70 26.19 -1.69
CA GLN A 160 -40.06 25.75 -2.04
C GLN A 160 -40.22 24.23 -2.16
N LEU A 161 -39.16 23.46 -1.86
CA LEU A 161 -39.22 22.02 -1.95
C LEU A 161 -40.09 21.45 -0.81
N ASP A 162 -41.13 20.70 -1.17
CA ASP A 162 -41.84 19.85 -0.20
C ASP A 162 -40.87 18.82 0.43
N SER A 163 -41.25 18.34 1.62
CA SER A 163 -40.59 17.26 2.36
C SER A 163 -40.34 16.01 1.51
N THR A 164 -41.25 15.67 0.58
CA THR A 164 -41.12 14.52 -0.33
C THR A 164 -39.97 14.73 -1.32
N THR A 165 -39.89 15.92 -1.93
CA THR A 165 -38.86 16.27 -2.90
C THR A 165 -37.49 16.42 -2.24
N ARG A 166 -37.43 16.92 -1.00
CA ARG A 166 -36.20 16.94 -0.19
C ARG A 166 -35.70 15.55 0.15
N LYS A 167 -36.59 14.61 0.52
CA LYS A 167 -36.22 13.20 0.76
C LYS A 167 -35.74 12.52 -0.51
N LEU A 168 -36.43 12.73 -1.63
CA LEU A 168 -36.02 12.20 -2.93
C LEU A 168 -34.65 12.73 -3.37
N ARG A 169 -34.42 14.04 -3.23
CA ARG A 169 -33.12 14.66 -3.51
C ARG A 169 -32.01 14.10 -2.63
N ALA A 170 -32.24 14.04 -1.31
CA ALA A 170 -31.27 13.48 -0.37
C ALA A 170 -30.99 11.99 -0.63
N PHE A 171 -31.98 11.24 -1.13
CA PHE A 171 -31.81 9.87 -1.60
C PHE A 171 -30.95 9.80 -2.86
N LEU A 172 -31.24 10.61 -3.89
CA LEU A 172 -30.51 10.63 -5.16
C LEU A 172 -29.07 11.14 -5.03
N GLU A 173 -28.81 12.15 -4.19
CA GLU A 173 -27.45 12.65 -3.92
C GLU A 173 -26.55 11.63 -3.22
N LYS A 174 -27.13 10.63 -2.54
CA LYS A 174 -26.41 9.61 -1.78
C LYS A 174 -26.45 8.22 -2.40
N SER A 175 -27.21 8.04 -3.48
CA SER A 175 -27.48 6.71 -4.04
C SER A 175 -27.06 6.64 -5.48
N ASP A 176 -26.26 5.62 -5.80
CA ASP A 176 -26.05 5.19 -7.17
C ASP A 176 -27.27 4.38 -7.62
N ILE A 177 -27.84 4.75 -8.76
CA ILE A 177 -29.04 4.10 -9.28
C ILE A 177 -28.71 2.73 -9.86
N PHE A 178 -27.50 2.59 -10.38
CA PHE A 178 -27.05 1.36 -11.01
C PHE A 178 -25.54 1.21 -10.88
N ILE A 179 -25.10 0.00 -10.52
CA ILE A 179 -23.69 -0.37 -10.46
C ILE A 179 -23.53 -1.69 -11.21
N MET A 180 -22.55 -1.73 -12.12
CA MET A 180 -22.14 -2.95 -12.82
C MET A 180 -20.63 -3.14 -12.64
N GLU A 181 -20.25 -4.36 -12.27
CA GLU A 181 -18.86 -4.80 -12.20
C GLU A 181 -18.67 -5.96 -13.17
N THR A 182 -17.70 -5.85 -14.08
CA THR A 182 -17.41 -6.87 -15.10
C THR A 182 -15.94 -7.24 -15.05
N VAL A 183 -15.64 -8.54 -15.14
CA VAL A 183 -14.29 -9.07 -15.31
C VAL A 183 -14.20 -9.71 -16.68
N THR A 184 -13.29 -9.22 -17.51
CA THR A 184 -13.11 -9.66 -18.89
C THR A 184 -11.69 -10.13 -19.12
N GLU A 185 -11.51 -11.27 -19.78
CA GLU A 185 -10.23 -11.69 -20.32
C GLU A 185 -10.16 -11.29 -21.80
N ARG A 186 -9.16 -10.47 -22.16
CA ARG A 186 -8.88 -10.11 -23.55
C ARG A 186 -7.62 -10.83 -24.03
N LYS A 187 -7.72 -11.47 -25.19
CA LYS A 187 -6.63 -12.13 -25.90
C LYS A 187 -6.51 -11.53 -27.29
N TYR A 188 -5.32 -11.07 -27.64
CA TYR A 188 -5.02 -10.51 -28.95
C TYR A 188 -3.89 -11.27 -29.64
N LYS A 189 -3.99 -11.44 -30.95
CA LYS A 189 -2.95 -11.96 -31.85
C LYS A 189 -2.99 -11.24 -33.20
N SER A 190 -1.84 -10.74 -33.63
CA SER A 190 -1.67 -10.07 -34.93
C SER A 190 -2.06 -10.99 -36.12
N PRO A 191 -2.66 -10.47 -37.20
CA PRO A 191 -2.93 -9.05 -37.51
C PRO A 191 -4.35 -8.56 -37.16
N GLY A 192 -5.07 -9.19 -36.24
CA GLY A 192 -6.42 -8.73 -35.89
C GLY A 192 -7.31 -9.74 -35.18
N LEU A 193 -6.75 -10.87 -34.73
CA LEU A 193 -7.51 -11.83 -33.93
C LEU A 193 -7.63 -11.27 -32.51
N ASN A 194 -8.82 -10.77 -32.18
CA ASN A 194 -9.17 -10.33 -30.83
C ASN A 194 -10.27 -11.24 -30.29
N GLN A 195 -10.10 -11.74 -29.08
CA GLN A 195 -11.10 -12.51 -28.35
C GLN A 195 -11.28 -11.90 -26.96
N GLU A 196 -12.52 -11.53 -26.65
CA GLU A 196 -12.92 -11.05 -25.33
C GLU A 196 -13.88 -12.05 -24.72
N THR A 197 -13.58 -12.50 -23.50
CA THR A 197 -14.40 -13.45 -22.75
C THR A 197 -14.79 -12.81 -21.43
N VAL A 198 -16.10 -12.59 -21.23
CA VAL A 198 -16.62 -12.11 -19.96
C VAL A 198 -16.59 -13.28 -18.96
N LEU A 199 -15.73 -13.17 -17.96
CA LEU A 199 -15.56 -14.20 -16.92
C LEU A 199 -16.64 -14.09 -15.85
N ALA A 200 -16.99 -12.87 -15.47
CA ALA A 200 -18.01 -12.60 -14.47
C ALA A 200 -18.62 -11.21 -14.67
N THR A 201 -19.91 -11.09 -14.36
CA THR A 201 -20.61 -9.82 -14.27
C THR A 201 -21.49 -9.81 -13.04
N LYS A 202 -21.43 -8.72 -12.27
CA LYS A 202 -22.31 -8.47 -11.14
C LYS A 202 -23.02 -7.14 -11.32
N VAL A 203 -24.31 -7.13 -11.10
CA VAL A 203 -25.16 -5.94 -11.25
C VAL A 203 -25.91 -5.68 -9.95
N SER A 204 -25.97 -4.41 -9.56
CA SER A 204 -26.79 -3.90 -8.47
C SER A 204 -27.69 -2.78 -8.98
N GLY A 205 -28.97 -2.79 -8.60
CA GLY A 205 -30.00 -1.87 -9.13
C GLY A 205 -31.01 -2.61 -10.00
N PHE A 206 -31.25 -2.13 -11.23
CA PHE A 206 -32.19 -2.74 -12.18
C PHE A 206 -31.79 -4.19 -12.51
N LYS A 207 -32.65 -5.15 -12.17
CA LYS A 207 -32.39 -6.60 -12.34
C LYS A 207 -32.72 -7.14 -13.73
N ASN A 208 -32.99 -6.29 -14.73
CA ASN A 208 -33.38 -6.75 -16.06
C ASN A 208 -32.13 -7.22 -16.86
N PRO A 209 -32.04 -8.50 -17.25
CA PRO A 209 -30.87 -9.05 -17.95
C PRO A 209 -30.63 -8.44 -19.33
N MET A 210 -31.65 -7.89 -20.00
CA MET A 210 -31.49 -7.23 -21.31
C MET A 210 -30.70 -5.92 -21.20
N MET A 211 -30.89 -5.16 -20.12
CA MET A 211 -30.17 -3.91 -19.88
C MET A 211 -28.69 -4.17 -19.59
N ALA A 212 -28.40 -5.27 -18.87
CA ALA A 212 -27.04 -5.67 -18.57
C ALA A 212 -26.25 -6.02 -19.85
N MET A 213 -26.89 -6.68 -20.82
CA MET A 213 -26.26 -7.02 -22.11
C MET A 213 -26.05 -5.81 -23.03
N MET A 214 -26.91 -4.79 -22.99
CA MET A 214 -26.68 -3.56 -23.75
C MET A 214 -25.48 -2.77 -23.22
N ILE A 215 -25.30 -2.72 -21.89
CA ILE A 215 -24.23 -1.97 -21.25
C ILE A 215 -22.86 -2.65 -21.46
N SER A 216 -22.80 -3.98 -21.47
CA SER A 216 -21.55 -4.69 -21.77
C SER A 216 -21.05 -4.43 -23.20
N GLN A 217 -21.95 -4.21 -24.16
CA GLN A 217 -21.59 -3.83 -25.52
C GLN A 217 -21.00 -2.42 -25.62
N ILE A 218 -21.41 -1.49 -24.74
CA ILE A 218 -20.82 -0.14 -24.67
C ILE A 218 -19.36 -0.22 -24.21
N GLN A 219 -19.07 -1.07 -23.21
CA GLN A 219 -17.73 -1.21 -22.63
C GLN A 219 -16.70 -1.86 -23.57
N SER A 220 -17.11 -2.78 -24.45
CA SER A 220 -16.22 -3.51 -25.38
C SER A 220 -15.61 -2.62 -26.49
N THR A 221 -16.05 -1.36 -26.62
CA THR A 221 -15.57 -0.44 -27.68
C THR A 221 -14.44 0.50 -27.27
N SER A 222 -13.86 0.34 -26.07
CA SER A 222 -12.77 1.21 -25.55
C SER A 222 -11.40 0.55 -25.52
#